data_AF-A0A0B6YJW4-F1
#
_entry.id   AF-A0A0B6YJW4-F1
#
_cell.length_a   1.000
_cell.length_b   1.000
_cell.length_c   1.000
_cell.angle_alpha   90.00
_cell.angle_beta   90.00
_cell.angle_gamma   90.00
#
_symmetry.space_group_name_H-M   'P 1'
#
loop_
_entity.id
_entity.type
_entity.pdbx_description
1 polymer ?
#
loop_
_entity_poly.entity_id
_entity_poly.type
_entity_poly.pdbx_seq_one_letter_code
_entity_poly.pdbx_strand_id
1 'polypeptide(L)' 'FKQKPCEDFSKFLRGLQMLGGYCELQEHHNRCVVDRIVSGVRSETLRKQLQGFPDLELRQAVEVCSE' A
#
# COMPACT_ATOMS: atom_id res chain seq x y z
N PHE A 1 -1.27 -8.58 -6.63
CA PHE A 1 -0.55 -7.38 -7.11
C PHE A 1 0.64 -7.19 -6.20
N LYS A 2 1.86 -7.21 -6.75
CA LYS A 2 3.11 -7.03 -5.99
C LYS A 2 3.98 -6.02 -6.76
N GLN A 3 4.79 -5.26 -6.04
CA GLN A 3 5.73 -4.32 -6.64
C GLN A 3 6.73 -5.07 -7.51
N LYS A 4 6.90 -4.63 -8.75
CA LYS A 4 7.83 -5.23 -9.72
C LYS A 4 9.29 -4.87 -9.39
N PRO A 5 10.27 -5.63 -9.93
CA PRO A 5 11.67 -5.26 -9.82
C PRO A 5 11.92 -3.88 -10.44
N CYS A 6 12.63 -3.00 -9.70
CA CYS A 6 12.93 -1.62 -10.11
C CYS A 6 11.70 -0.72 -10.33
N GLU A 7 10.52 -1.13 -9.84
CA GLU A 7 9.33 -0.27 -9.87
C GLU A 7 9.34 0.70 -8.69
N ASP A 8 9.25 1.98 -8.99
CA ASP A 8 9.08 3.03 -7.98
C ASP A 8 7.80 2.81 -7.18
N PHE A 9 7.86 3.06 -5.87
CA PHE A 9 6.72 2.88 -4.98
C PHE A 9 5.50 3.69 -5.46
N SER A 10 5.70 4.93 -5.92
CA SER A 10 4.63 5.77 -6.46
C SER A 10 3.92 5.14 -7.66
N LYS A 11 4.65 4.41 -8.51
CA LYS A 11 4.07 3.71 -9.68
C LYS A 11 3.28 2.49 -9.24
N PHE A 12 3.80 1.75 -8.27
CA PHE A 12 3.09 0.64 -7.63
C PHE A 12 1.78 1.11 -6.96
N LEU A 13 1.85 2.19 -6.16
CA LEU A 13 0.69 2.79 -5.47
C LEU A 13 -0.38 3.27 -6.46
N ARG A 14 0.02 3.92 -7.55
CA ARG A 14 -0.93 4.33 -8.60
C ARG A 14 -1.65 3.15 -9.23
N GLY A 15 -0.95 2.02 -9.43
CA GLY A 15 -1.55 0.77 -9.87
C GLY A 15 -2.59 0.22 -8.87
N LEU A 16 -2.29 0.31 -7.58
CA LEU A 16 -3.23 -0.07 -6.52
C LEU A 16 -4.47 0.84 -6.49
N GLN A 17 -4.28 2.15 -6.60
CA GLN A 17 -5.39 3.12 -6.63
C GLN A 17 -6.29 2.93 -7.85
N MET A 18 -5.73 2.64 -9.04
CA MET A 18 -6.55 2.34 -10.22
C MET A 18 -7.35 1.04 -10.08
N LEU A 19 -6.81 0.03 -9.38
CA LEU A 19 -7.55 -1.20 -9.07
C LEU A 19 -8.64 -0.94 -8.02
N GLY A 20 -8.35 -0.09 -7.06
CA GLY A 20 -9.26 0.29 -5.99
C GLY A 20 -10.36 1.26 -6.41
N GLY A 21 -10.16 2.05 -7.47
CA GLY A 21 -11.16 3.01 -7.99
C GLY A 21 -12.50 2.40 -8.42
N TYR A 22 -12.62 1.07 -8.45
CA TYR A 22 -13.87 0.33 -8.66
C TYR A 22 -14.59 -0.09 -7.35
N CYS A 23 -14.05 0.24 -6.17
CA CYS A 23 -14.70 0.00 -4.89
C CYS A 23 -15.65 1.17 -4.57
N GLU A 24 -16.96 0.93 -4.66
CA GLU A 24 -18.02 1.90 -4.33
C GLU A 24 -18.06 2.29 -2.83
N LEU A 25 -17.29 1.59 -1.98
CA LEU A 25 -17.20 1.84 -0.53
C LEU A 25 -15.81 2.34 -0.16
N GLN A 26 -15.64 3.67 -0.04
CA GLN A 26 -14.34 4.33 0.22
C GLN A 26 -13.61 3.83 1.48
N GLU A 27 -14.33 3.45 2.52
CA GLU A 27 -13.72 2.98 3.77
C GLU A 27 -13.09 1.58 3.61
N HIS A 28 -13.80 0.68 2.91
CA HIS A 28 -13.25 -0.62 2.53
C HIS A 28 -12.15 -0.48 1.48
N HIS A 29 -12.25 0.51 0.58
CA HIS A 29 -11.21 0.80 -0.39
C HIS A 29 -9.87 1.10 0.29
N ASN A 30 -9.85 2.01 1.27
CA ASN A 30 -8.60 2.40 1.93
C ASN A 30 -7.95 1.22 2.66
N ARG A 31 -8.75 0.42 3.38
CA ARG A 31 -8.25 -0.78 4.06
C ARG A 31 -7.71 -1.81 3.07
N CYS A 32 -8.41 -2.04 1.96
CA CYS A 32 -7.94 -2.93 0.90
C CYS A 32 -6.63 -2.45 0.27
N VAL A 33 -6.46 -1.15 0.06
CA VAL A 33 -5.21 -0.58 -0.46
C VAL A 33 -4.07 -0.75 0.54
N VAL A 34 -4.32 -0.50 1.83
CA VAL A 34 -3.34 -0.72 2.91
C VAL A 34 -2.87 -2.17 2.93
N ASP A 35 -3.78 -3.14 3.00
CA ASP A 35 -3.45 -4.57 2.98
C ASP A 35 -2.63 -4.94 1.73
N ARG A 36 -2.92 -4.28 0.60
CA ARG A 36 -2.18 -4.51 -0.65
C ARG A 36 -0.81 -3.87 -0.69
N ILE A 37 -0.61 -2.73 -0.01
CA ILE A 37 0.71 -2.13 0.22
C ILE A 37 1.54 -3.07 1.09
N VAL A 38 1.02 -3.50 2.25
CA VAL A 38 1.74 -4.37 3.20
C VAL A 38 2.15 -5.69 2.54
N SER A 39 1.21 -6.35 1.86
CA SER A 39 1.47 -7.64 1.20
C SER A 39 2.28 -7.54 -0.10
N GLY A 40 2.24 -6.37 -0.75
CA GLY A 40 2.77 -6.16 -2.09
C GLY A 40 4.12 -5.45 -2.15
N VAL A 41 4.53 -4.75 -1.07
CA VAL A 41 5.82 -4.05 -1.01
C VAL A 41 6.97 -5.04 -1.06
N ARG A 42 8.01 -4.71 -1.83
CA ARG A 42 9.16 -5.60 -2.02
C ARG A 42 10.15 -5.53 -0.85
N SER A 43 10.31 -4.36 -0.23
CA SER A 43 11.22 -4.17 0.90
C SER A 43 10.70 -4.88 2.15
N GLU A 44 11.50 -5.81 2.65
CA GLU A 44 11.18 -6.53 3.89
C GLU A 44 11.21 -5.60 5.11
N THR A 45 12.10 -4.60 5.11
CA THR A 45 12.18 -3.58 6.15
C THR A 45 10.89 -2.75 6.20
N LEU A 46 10.44 -2.24 5.05
CA LEU A 46 9.19 -1.49 4.97
C LEU A 46 8.00 -2.35 5.38
N ARG A 47 7.95 -3.61 4.93
CA ARG A 47 6.88 -4.54 5.32
C ARG A 47 6.80 -4.69 6.84
N LYS A 48 7.93 -4.90 7.51
CA LYS A 48 7.99 -5.02 8.97
C LYS A 48 7.58 -3.74 9.68
N GLN A 49 7.99 -2.58 9.16
CA GLN A 49 7.57 -1.29 9.71
C GLN A 49 6.05 -1.11 9.60
N LEU A 50 5.47 -1.38 8.44
CA LEU A 50 4.03 -1.28 8.22
C LEU A 50 3.23 -2.25 9.13
N GLN A 51 3.72 -3.47 9.32
CA GLN A 51 3.10 -4.46 10.22
C GLN A 51 3.18 -4.08 11.71
N GLY A 52 4.03 -3.11 12.07
CA GLY A 52 4.15 -2.60 13.44
C GLY A 52 3.02 -1.66 13.87
N PHE A 53 2.17 -1.22 12.93
CA PHE A 53 1.06 -0.31 13.21
C PHE A 53 -0.27 -1.08 13.32
N PRO A 54 -0.93 -1.12 14.50
CA PRO A 54 -2.16 -1.88 14.71
C PRO A 54 -3.37 -1.30 13.97
N ASP A 55 -3.42 0.02 13.77
CA ASP A 55 -4.48 0.75 13.05
C ASP A 55 -3.89 1.56 11.89
N LEU A 56 -3.13 0.89 11.01
CA LEU A 56 -2.42 1.53 9.91
C LEU A 56 -3.41 2.17 8.91
N GLU A 57 -3.39 3.50 8.82
CA GLU A 57 -4.14 4.23 7.81
C GLU A 57 -3.39 4.31 6.47
N LEU A 58 -4.14 4.48 5.37
CA LEU A 58 -3.56 4.59 4.03
C LEU A 58 -2.52 5.71 3.93
N ARG A 59 -2.78 6.86 4.56
CA ARG A 59 -1.83 7.98 4.54
C ARG A 59 -0.48 7.61 5.18
N GLN A 60 -0.53 6.98 6.36
CA GLN A 60 0.66 6.54 7.08
C GLN A 60 1.43 5.47 6.28
N ALA A 61 0.71 4.52 5.67
CA ALA A 61 1.32 3.50 4.83
C ALA A 61 2.08 4.10 3.63
N VAL A 62 1.54 5.18 3.04
CA VAL A 62 2.20 5.90 1.94
C VAL A 62 3.41 6.68 2.42
N GLU A 63 3.31 7.38 3.55
CA GLU A 63 4.43 8.13 4.15
C GLU A 63 5.62 7.21 4.44
N VAL A 64 5.39 6.08 5.14
CA VAL A 64 6.43 5.08 5.46
C VAL A 64 7.13 4.53 4.21
N CYS A 65 6.41 4.39 3.10
CA CYS A 65 6.95 3.80 1.88
C CYS A 65 7.54 4.82 0.90
N SER A 66 7.44 6.12 1.22
CA SER A 66 7.95 7.22 0.39
C SER A 66 9.24 7.85 0.94
N GLU A 67 9.69 7.41 2.12
CA GLU A 67 11.03 7.66 2.68
C GLU A 67 12.10 6.74 2.05
#